data_AF-A0AAV1TBY1-F1
#
_entry.id   AF-A0AAV1TBY1-F1
#
_cell.length_a   1.000
_cell.length_b   1.000
_cell.length_c   1.000
_cell.angle_alpha   90.00
_cell.angle_beta   90.00
_cell.angle_gamma   90.00
#
_symmetry.space_group_name_H-M   'P 1'
#
loop_
_entity.id
_entity.type
_entity.pdbx_description
1 polymer ?
#
loop_
_entity_poly.entity_id
_entity_poly.type
_entity_poly.pdbx_seq_one_letter_code
_entity_poly.pdbx_strand_id
1 'polypeptide(L)'
;MENDSLGGSRYLLLISESEDYIRKYITVVQTQFSKKVKFVRHDGACELATNSIQMFYEDEGIEQQTTVTYAHQTNGTAERAIRTILTIGRSMLHHAKLDKCSWAEAAMTSIYVKNRLPSPKFVLKNTFEIFYNSKPSVKHMRAFGRQTYILTPKENRLKWDPEARTGIFVGYEEVSKAYRVYDIEAGQ
;
A
#
# COMPACT_ATOMS: atom_id res chain seq x y z
N MET A 1 -16.34 13.08 26.19
CA MET A 1 -15.48 13.51 25.06
C MET A 1 -14.26 12.62 25.09
N GLU A 2 -14.39 11.40 24.55
CA GLU A 2 -13.25 10.50 24.39
C GLU A 2 -12.34 11.06 23.31
N ASN A 3 -11.13 11.44 23.71
CA ASN A 3 -10.04 11.69 22.79
C ASN A 3 -9.65 10.36 22.13
N ASP A 4 -10.46 9.93 21.17
CA ASP A 4 -10.09 8.89 20.23
C ASP A 4 -9.02 9.46 19.29
N SER A 5 -7.81 9.62 19.82
CA SER A 5 -6.65 9.37 18.97
C SER A 5 -6.86 7.95 18.47
N LEU A 6 -7.22 7.82 17.19
CA LEU A 6 -7.24 6.53 16.51
C LEU A 6 -5.82 5.95 16.63
N GLY A 7 -5.58 5.24 17.73
CA GLY A 7 -4.32 4.63 18.15
C GLY A 7 -3.93 3.44 17.28
N GLY A 8 -4.31 3.49 16.01
CA GLY A 8 -3.91 2.55 15.00
C GLY A 8 -2.60 3.03 14.42
N SER A 9 -1.50 2.42 14.85
CA SER A 9 -0.31 2.21 14.03
C SER A 9 -0.70 2.09 12.55
N ARG A 10 -0.47 3.15 11.77
CA ARG A 10 -1.04 3.35 10.43
C ARG A 10 -0.26 2.51 9.40
N TYR A 11 -0.89 1.49 8.83
CA TYR A 11 -0.31 0.67 7.77
C TYR A 11 -0.70 1.24 6.40
N LEU A 12 -0.09 2.35 6.00
CA LEU A 12 0.06 2.76 4.60
C LEU A 12 1.49 3.30 4.43
N LEU A 13 2.48 2.51 4.88
CA LEU A 13 3.88 2.74 4.54
C LEU A 13 4.13 2.03 3.23
N LEU A 14 3.84 2.75 2.15
CA LEU A 14 4.28 2.38 0.82
C LEU A 14 5.60 3.08 0.55
N ILE A 15 6.67 2.41 0.97
CA ILE A 15 7.91 2.17 0.23
C ILE A 15 8.32 3.34 -0.68
N SER A 16 8.47 4.51 -0.08
CA SER A 16 9.60 5.38 -0.35
C SER A 16 9.72 6.31 0.84
N GLU A 17 10.93 6.48 1.33
CA GLU A 17 11.25 7.51 2.31
C GLU A 17 11.37 8.86 1.57
N SER A 18 10.47 9.13 0.63
CA SER A 18 10.46 10.34 -0.16
C SER A 18 9.49 11.33 0.46
N GLU A 19 9.97 12.56 0.61
CA GLU A 19 9.20 13.73 1.04
C GLU A 19 7.88 13.87 0.26
N ASP A 20 7.91 13.67 -1.05
CA ASP A 20 6.73 13.84 -1.92
C ASP A 20 5.61 12.84 -1.59
N TYR A 21 5.97 11.61 -1.25
CA TYR A 21 4.99 10.60 -0.90
C TYR A 21 4.34 10.89 0.44
N ILE A 22 5.12 11.37 1.42
CA ILE A 22 4.59 11.75 2.73
C ILE A 22 3.63 12.93 2.60
N ARG A 23 4.01 13.96 1.82
CA ARG A 23 3.14 15.11 1.53
C ARG A 23 1.83 14.65 0.91
N LYS A 24 1.89 13.88 -0.19
CA LYS A 24 0.69 13.33 -0.87
C LYS A 24 -0.18 12.52 0.09
N TYR A 25 0.43 11.67 0.92
CA TYR A 25 -0.31 10.84 1.87
C TYR A 25 -1.02 11.68 2.94
N ILE A 26 -0.36 12.67 3.52
CA ILE A 26 -0.97 13.57 4.50
C ILE A 26 -2.16 14.30 3.90
N THR A 27 -2.01 14.84 2.68
CA THR A 27 -3.11 15.49 1.95
C THR A 27 -4.27 14.52 1.68
N VAL A 28 -4.00 13.28 1.25
CA VAL A 28 -5.04 12.26 1.06
C VAL A 28 -5.77 11.97 2.38
N VAL A 29 -5.05 11.85 3.50
CA VAL A 29 -5.66 11.57 4.79
C VAL A 29 -6.58 12.70 5.24
N GLN A 30 -6.13 13.94 5.09
CA GLN A 30 -6.91 15.12 5.45
C GLN A 30 -8.13 15.29 4.55
N THR A 31 -8.00 15.09 3.24
CA THR A 31 -9.08 15.30 2.27
C THR A 31 -10.10 14.16 2.25
N GLN A 32 -9.66 12.90 2.14
CA GLN A 32 -10.55 11.75 1.95
C GLN A 32 -11.23 11.29 3.24
N PHE A 33 -10.57 11.47 4.39
CA PHE A 33 -11.11 11.01 5.68
C PHE A 33 -11.49 12.15 6.62
N SER A 34 -11.27 13.41 6.22
CA SER A 34 -11.51 14.59 7.07
C SER A 34 -10.81 14.46 8.44
N LYS A 35 -9.63 13.82 8.48
CA LYS A 35 -8.82 13.63 9.69
C LYS A 35 -7.52 14.42 9.59
N LYS A 36 -7.25 15.27 10.58
CA LYS A 36 -5.96 15.94 10.69
C LYS A 36 -4.88 14.98 11.18
N VAL A 37 -3.72 15.01 10.55
CA VAL A 37 -2.49 14.39 11.06
C VAL A 37 -1.96 15.30 12.16
N LYS A 38 -1.66 14.75 13.34
CA LYS A 38 -1.20 15.54 14.49
C LYS A 38 0.32 15.52 14.62
N PHE A 39 0.93 14.36 14.38
CA PHE A 39 2.36 14.19 14.47
C PHE A 39 2.84 13.11 13.49
N VAL A 40 4.09 13.23 13.06
CA VAL A 40 4.81 12.24 12.26
C VAL A 40 6.05 11.81 13.05
N ARG A 41 6.25 10.50 13.20
CA ARG A 41 7.42 9.94 13.88
C ARG A 41 8.30 9.19 12.89
N HIS A 42 9.58 9.50 12.87
CA HIS A 42 10.59 8.81 12.04
C HIS A 42 11.92 8.71 12.79
N ASP A 43 12.85 7.92 12.25
CA ASP A 43 14.11 7.55 12.89
C ASP A 43 15.29 8.51 12.64
N GLY A 44 15.00 9.70 12.12
CA GLY A 44 16.01 10.69 11.77
C GLY A 44 16.61 10.51 10.37
N ALA A 45 15.97 9.74 9.48
CA ALA A 45 16.31 9.68 8.07
C ALA A 45 16.51 11.10 7.47
N CYS A 46 17.67 11.33 6.82
CA CYS A 46 18.07 12.65 6.32
C CYS A 46 17.10 13.23 5.29
N GLU A 47 16.49 12.39 4.46
CA GLU A 47 15.46 12.76 3.49
C GLU A 47 14.19 13.34 4.12
N LEU A 48 13.93 13.01 5.38
CA LEU A 48 12.83 13.54 6.19
C LEU A 48 13.25 14.71 7.09
N ALA A 49 14.52 15.12 7.00
CA ALA A 49 15.10 16.25 7.71
C ALA A 49 15.40 17.44 6.78
N THR A 50 14.79 17.47 5.60
CA THR A 50 14.92 18.58 4.64
C THR A 50 14.10 19.80 5.08
N ASN A 51 14.62 21.01 4.86
CA ASN A 51 13.87 22.25 5.18
C ASN A 51 12.48 22.29 4.52
N SER A 52 12.33 21.73 3.32
CA SER A 52 11.07 21.69 2.56
C SER A 52 9.98 20.87 3.25
N ILE A 53 10.32 19.70 3.82
CA ILE A 53 9.33 18.89 4.55
C ILE A 53 9.03 19.49 5.92
N GLN A 54 10.01 20.13 6.56
CA GLN A 54 9.81 20.81 7.83
C GLN A 54 8.84 21.99 7.68
N MET A 55 9.04 22.84 6.66
CA MET A 55 8.10 23.93 6.35
C MET A 55 6.68 23.40 6.10
N PHE A 56 6.56 22.30 5.36
CA PHE A 56 5.26 21.67 5.13
C PHE A 56 4.58 21.21 6.43
N TYR A 57 5.34 20.63 7.37
CA TYR A 57 4.79 20.26 8.67
C TYR A 57 4.38 21.48 9.50
N GLU A 58 5.16 22.56 9.47
CA GLU A 58 4.83 23.81 10.17
C GLU A 58 3.54 24.45 9.61
N ASP A 59 3.41 24.52 8.28
CA ASP A 59 2.23 25.06 7.59
C ASP A 59 0.95 24.24 7.92
N GLU A 60 1.07 22.91 8.00
CA GLU A 60 -0.04 22.01 8.34
C GLU A 60 -0.28 21.86 9.85
N GLY A 61 0.61 22.41 10.69
CA GLY A 61 0.57 22.28 12.15
C GLY A 61 0.82 20.85 12.65
N ILE A 62 1.70 20.11 11.98
CA ILE A 62 2.05 18.72 12.28
C ILE A 62 3.33 18.69 13.13
N GLU A 63 3.30 18.01 14.27
CA GLU A 63 4.49 17.84 15.11
C GLU A 63 5.44 16.77 14.54
N GLN A 64 6.71 17.11 14.36
CA GLN A 64 7.74 16.15 14.00
C GLN A 64 8.35 15.52 15.26
N GLN A 65 8.38 14.20 15.31
CA GLN A 65 8.97 13.42 16.40
C GLN A 65 10.11 12.56 15.86
N THR A 66 11.35 13.01 16.04
CA THR A 66 12.53 12.24 15.65
C THR A 66 12.95 11.32 16.80
N THR A 67 13.13 10.03 16.53
CA THR A 67 13.62 9.12 17.58
C THR A 67 15.10 9.36 17.83
N VAL A 68 15.50 9.38 19.10
CA VAL A 68 16.92 9.48 19.48
C VAL A 68 17.68 8.28 18.91
N THR A 69 18.92 8.52 18.45
CA THR A 69 19.87 7.46 18.08
C THR A 69 19.89 6.39 19.18
N TYR A 70 19.81 5.12 18.79
CA TYR A 70 19.73 3.94 19.66
C TYR A 70 18.38 3.65 20.36
N ALA A 71 17.34 4.47 20.17
CA ALA A 71 15.97 4.21 20.68
C ALA A 71 15.07 3.49 19.66
N HIS A 72 15.60 2.51 18.91
CA HIS A 72 14.92 1.79 17.81
C HIS A 72 13.54 1.22 18.20
N GLN A 73 13.33 0.88 19.48
CA GLN A 73 12.06 0.36 19.98
C GLN A 73 10.87 1.30 19.72
N THR A 74 11.11 2.62 19.64
CA THR A 74 10.07 3.63 19.38
C THR A 74 9.60 3.66 17.92
N ASN A 75 10.44 3.24 16.98
CA ASN A 75 10.08 3.05 15.56
C ASN A 75 9.64 1.60 15.25
N GLY A 76 9.73 0.70 16.22
CA GLY A 76 9.46 -0.74 16.04
C GLY A 76 8.05 -1.06 15.53
N THR A 77 7.10 -0.12 15.56
CA THR A 77 5.79 -0.27 14.93
C THR A 77 5.85 -0.17 13.41
N ALA A 78 6.54 0.83 12.87
CA ALA A 78 6.73 1.01 11.44
C ALA A 78 7.60 -0.12 10.86
N GLU A 79 8.69 -0.47 11.55
CA GLU A 79 9.55 -1.59 11.16
C GLU A 79 8.80 -2.92 11.11
N ARG A 80 7.98 -3.22 12.13
CA ARG A 80 7.12 -4.42 12.13
C ARG A 80 6.14 -4.41 10.97
N ALA A 81 5.62 -3.24 10.59
CA ALA A 81 4.72 -3.08 9.46
C ALA A 81 5.40 -3.40 8.14
N ILE A 82 6.53 -2.76 7.89
CA ILE A 82 7.35 -2.98 6.70
C ILE A 82 7.75 -4.44 6.60
N ARG A 83 8.25 -5.03 7.69
CA ARG A 83 8.61 -6.46 7.73
C ARG A 83 7.44 -7.36 7.40
N THR A 84 6.23 -7.06 7.90
CA THR A 84 5.03 -7.84 7.59
C THR A 84 4.67 -7.77 6.11
N ILE A 85 4.67 -6.57 5.53
CA ILE A 85 4.39 -6.30 4.11
C ILE A 85 5.38 -7.08 3.24
N LEU A 86 6.68 -6.93 3.49
CA LEU A 86 7.73 -7.61 2.73
C LEU A 86 7.67 -9.13 2.88
N THR A 87 7.34 -9.65 4.06
CA THR A 87 7.19 -11.10 4.28
C THR A 87 6.02 -11.68 3.49
N ILE A 88 4.88 -10.98 3.48
CA ILE A 88 3.70 -11.39 2.68
C ILE A 88 4.03 -11.30 1.18
N GLY A 89 4.59 -10.17 0.72
CA GLY A 89 4.98 -9.98 -0.68
C GLY A 89 5.99 -11.03 -1.15
N ARG A 90 7.00 -11.35 -0.34
CA ARG A 90 7.97 -12.41 -0.65
C ARG A 90 7.31 -13.78 -0.77
N SER A 91 6.35 -14.09 0.11
CA SER A 91 5.58 -15.33 0.03
C SER A 91 4.74 -15.40 -1.25
N MET A 92 4.13 -14.27 -1.66
CA MET A 92 3.39 -14.16 -2.91
C MET A 92 4.28 -14.39 -4.14
N LEU A 93 5.48 -13.80 -4.19
CA LEU A 93 6.44 -14.02 -5.28
C LEU A 93 6.86 -15.49 -5.39
N HIS A 94 7.23 -16.11 -4.27
CA HIS A 94 7.63 -17.52 -4.26
C HIS A 94 6.48 -18.45 -4.68
N HIS A 95 5.26 -18.17 -4.24
CA HIS A 95 4.08 -18.93 -4.66
C HIS A 95 3.81 -18.78 -6.17
N ALA A 96 3.91 -17.56 -6.69
CA ALA A 96 3.69 -17.25 -8.11
C ALA A 96 4.84 -17.70 -9.03
N LYS A 97 5.99 -18.10 -8.47
CA LYS A 97 7.24 -18.35 -9.20
C LYS A 97 7.67 -17.16 -10.09
N LEU A 98 7.40 -15.95 -9.63
CA LEU A 98 7.82 -14.71 -10.29
C LEU A 98 9.20 -14.27 -9.78
N ASP A 99 9.94 -13.59 -10.65
CA ASP A 99 11.24 -13.04 -10.29
C ASP A 99 11.11 -11.85 -9.32
N LYS A 100 12.21 -11.54 -8.64
CA LYS A 100 12.32 -10.40 -7.72
C LYS A 100 12.01 -9.08 -8.40
N CYS A 101 12.13 -8.95 -9.73
CA CYS A 101 11.72 -7.75 -10.45
C CYS A 101 10.25 -7.35 -10.19
N SER A 102 9.36 -8.30 -9.88
CA SER A 102 7.95 -8.04 -9.55
C SER A 102 7.71 -7.68 -8.08
N TRP A 103 8.75 -7.34 -7.31
CA TRP A 103 8.63 -7.08 -5.87
C TRP A 103 7.67 -5.92 -5.55
N ALA A 104 7.64 -4.88 -6.37
CA ALA A 104 6.78 -3.73 -6.16
C ALA A 104 5.30 -4.13 -6.24
N GLU A 105 4.93 -4.92 -7.25
CA GLU A 105 3.56 -5.45 -7.41
C GLU A 105 3.15 -6.35 -6.23
N ALA A 106 4.06 -7.23 -5.80
CA ALA A 106 3.81 -8.10 -4.65
C ALA A 106 3.65 -7.29 -3.35
N ALA A 107 4.44 -6.22 -3.17
CA ALA A 107 4.34 -5.35 -2.00
C ALA A 107 3.03 -4.55 -2.02
N MET A 108 2.65 -3.94 -3.15
CA MET A 108 1.35 -3.27 -3.33
C MET A 108 0.19 -4.22 -3.02
N THR A 109 0.22 -5.43 -3.58
CA THR A 109 -0.82 -6.45 -3.34
C THR A 109 -0.88 -6.87 -1.88
N SER A 110 0.29 -7.03 -1.23
CA SER A 110 0.34 -7.37 0.19
C SER A 110 -0.32 -6.30 1.06
N ILE A 111 -0.13 -5.02 0.75
CA ILE A 111 -0.77 -3.89 1.44
C ILE A 111 -2.28 -3.91 1.19
N TYR A 112 -2.68 -4.09 -0.07
CA TYR A 112 -4.08 -4.17 -0.46
C TYR A 112 -4.84 -5.25 0.32
N VAL A 113 -4.26 -6.44 0.42
CA VAL A 113 -4.80 -7.59 1.14
C VAL A 113 -4.78 -7.32 2.64
N LYS A 114 -3.65 -6.88 3.20
CA LYS A 114 -3.49 -6.63 4.64
C LYS A 114 -4.49 -5.61 5.17
N ASN A 115 -4.79 -4.56 4.40
CA ASN A 115 -5.74 -3.52 4.81
C ASN A 115 -7.20 -3.98 4.82
N ARG A 116 -7.52 -5.09 4.14
CA ARG A 116 -8.89 -5.67 4.08
C ARG A 116 -9.05 -6.91 4.94
N LEU A 117 -7.96 -7.47 5.47
CA LEU A 117 -8.01 -8.57 6.41
C LEU A 117 -8.26 -8.08 7.84
N PRO A 118 -9.02 -8.82 8.66
CA PRO A 118 -9.14 -8.54 10.08
C PRO A 118 -7.76 -8.54 10.75
N SER A 119 -7.54 -7.57 11.64
CA SER A 119 -6.32 -7.49 12.44
C SER A 119 -6.62 -7.90 13.88
N PRO A 120 -5.81 -8.75 14.52
CA PRO A 120 -5.99 -9.10 15.94
C PRO A 120 -6.00 -7.88 16.88
N LYS A 121 -5.40 -6.77 16.44
CA LYS A 121 -5.36 -5.50 17.19
C LYS A 121 -6.72 -4.82 17.31
N PHE A 122 -7.65 -5.09 16.39
CA PHE A 122 -8.98 -4.51 16.40
C PHE A 122 -9.97 -5.66 16.47
N VAL A 123 -10.71 -5.76 17.57
CA VAL A 123 -11.71 -6.82 17.75
C VAL A 123 -12.68 -6.78 16.56
N LEU A 124 -12.51 -7.76 15.66
CA LEU A 124 -13.34 -8.01 14.48
C LEU A 124 -13.45 -6.88 13.44
N LYS A 125 -12.53 -5.90 13.43
CA LYS A 125 -12.49 -4.83 12.40
C LYS A 125 -11.22 -4.89 11.56
N ASN A 126 -11.33 -4.58 10.27
CA ASN A 126 -10.17 -4.40 9.39
C ASN A 126 -9.83 -2.90 9.22
N THR A 127 -8.63 -2.61 8.72
CA THR A 127 -8.17 -1.22 8.51
C THR A 127 -9.12 -0.46 7.59
N PHE A 128 -9.60 -1.11 6.52
CA PHE A 128 -10.54 -0.53 5.58
C PHE A 128 -11.84 -0.06 6.26
N GLU A 129 -12.43 -0.87 7.13
CA GLU A 129 -13.63 -0.55 7.89
C GLU A 129 -13.43 0.63 8.83
N ILE A 130 -12.25 0.77 9.43
CA ILE A 130 -11.93 1.89 10.32
C ILE A 130 -11.88 3.21 9.55
N PHE A 131 -11.33 3.18 8.33
CA PHE A 131 -11.16 4.39 7.52
C PHE A 131 -12.43 4.77 6.75
N TYR A 132 -13.09 3.79 6.14
CA TYR A 132 -14.23 4.03 5.26
C TYR A 132 -15.59 3.79 5.94
N ASN A 133 -15.62 3.40 7.23
CA ASN A 133 -16.84 3.02 7.97
C ASN A 133 -17.73 2.02 7.21
N SER A 134 -17.12 1.19 6.36
CA SER A 134 -17.81 0.27 5.47
C SER A 134 -17.02 -1.02 5.32
N LYS A 135 -17.73 -2.15 5.20
CA LYS A 135 -17.09 -3.47 5.04
C LYS A 135 -16.50 -3.59 3.63
N PRO A 136 -15.22 -3.97 3.48
CA PRO A 136 -14.65 -4.18 2.17
C PRO A 136 -15.34 -5.37 1.48
N SER A 137 -15.65 -5.20 0.20
CA SER A 137 -15.94 -6.36 -0.65
C SER A 137 -14.66 -7.16 -0.85
N VAL A 138 -14.75 -8.48 -0.75
CA VAL A 138 -13.64 -9.40 -1.06
C VAL A 138 -13.93 -10.24 -2.32
N LYS A 139 -15.09 -10.05 -2.97
CA LYS A 139 -15.53 -10.85 -4.12
C LYS A 139 -14.60 -10.72 -5.34
N HIS A 140 -13.99 -9.54 -5.49
CA HIS A 140 -13.06 -9.24 -6.58
C HIS A 140 -11.61 -9.64 -6.25
N MET A 141 -11.33 -10.12 -5.03
CA MET A 141 -9.98 -10.52 -4.68
C MET A 141 -9.58 -11.77 -5.46
N ARG A 142 -8.33 -11.77 -5.94
CA ARG A 142 -7.70 -12.87 -6.66
C ARG A 142 -6.36 -13.19 -6.02
N ALA A 143 -5.96 -14.46 -6.12
CA ALA A 143 -4.66 -14.92 -5.64
C ALA A 143 -3.56 -14.36 -6.55
N PHE A 144 -2.56 -13.71 -5.94
CA PHE A 144 -1.35 -13.29 -6.64
C PHE A 144 -0.68 -14.49 -7.33
N GLY A 145 -0.25 -14.33 -8.58
CA GLY A 145 0.32 -15.42 -9.37
C GLY A 145 -0.70 -16.27 -10.13
N ARG A 146 -2.00 -15.99 -10.01
CA ARG A 146 -3.03 -16.75 -10.72
C ARG A 146 -2.92 -16.49 -12.23
N GLN A 147 -2.95 -17.54 -13.04
CA GLN A 147 -3.06 -17.43 -14.48
C GLN A 147 -4.41 -16.76 -14.85
N THR A 148 -4.33 -15.78 -15.72
CA THR A 148 -5.42 -14.94 -16.21
C THR A 148 -5.31 -14.74 -17.71
N TYR A 149 -6.36 -14.21 -18.31
CA TYR A 149 -6.42 -13.92 -19.74
C TYR A 149 -6.75 -12.45 -19.95
N ILE A 150 -5.91 -11.78 -20.73
CA ILE A 150 -6.07 -10.38 -21.13
C ILE A 150 -6.83 -10.38 -22.45
N LEU A 151 -8.04 -9.82 -22.45
CA LEU A 151 -8.85 -9.71 -23.67
C LEU A 151 -8.18 -8.73 -24.65
N THR A 152 -7.91 -9.18 -25.87
CA THR A 152 -7.44 -8.32 -26.95
C THR A 152 -8.63 -7.53 -27.51
N PRO A 153 -8.57 -6.18 -27.53
CA PRO A 153 -9.64 -5.35 -28.09
C PRO A 153 -9.98 -5.77 -29.52
N LYS A 154 -11.26 -5.69 -29.90
CA LYS A 154 -11.73 -6.06 -31.25
C LYS A 154 -11.04 -5.27 -32.36
N GLU A 155 -10.63 -4.05 -32.07
CA GLU A 155 -9.93 -3.15 -32.99
C GLU A 155 -8.50 -3.61 -33.30
N ASN A 156 -7.90 -4.38 -32.38
CA ASN A 156 -6.51 -4.83 -32.46
C ASN A 156 -6.39 -6.30 -32.90
N ARG A 157 -7.46 -6.89 -33.45
CA ARG A 157 -7.49 -8.29 -33.87
C ARG A 157 -8.20 -8.46 -35.21
N LEU A 158 -7.64 -9.28 -36.10
CA LEU A 158 -8.23 -9.67 -37.37
C LEU A 158 -9.14 -10.89 -37.20
N LYS A 159 -9.87 -11.22 -38.28
CA LYS A 159 -10.70 -12.43 -38.33
C LYS A 159 -9.80 -13.65 -38.16
N TRP A 160 -10.09 -14.47 -37.12
CA TRP A 160 -9.34 -15.67 -36.68
C TRP A 160 -8.15 -15.44 -35.73
N ASP A 161 -7.84 -14.20 -35.36
CA ASP A 161 -6.81 -13.93 -34.35
C ASP A 161 -7.25 -14.39 -32.95
N PRO A 162 -6.30 -14.77 -32.07
CA PRO A 162 -6.60 -15.13 -30.70
C PRO A 162 -7.28 -13.97 -29.96
N GLU A 163 -8.40 -14.29 -29.30
CA GLU A 163 -9.21 -13.28 -28.62
C GLU A 163 -8.61 -12.77 -27.32
N ALA A 164 -7.66 -13.52 -26.73
CA ALA A 164 -7.03 -13.18 -25.47
C ALA A 164 -5.59 -13.71 -25.40
N ARG A 165 -4.78 -13.03 -24.59
CA ARG A 165 -3.39 -13.40 -24.29
C ARG A 165 -3.25 -13.86 -22.85
N THR A 166 -2.35 -14.79 -22.58
CA THR A 166 -2.11 -15.28 -21.22
C THR A 166 -1.31 -14.29 -20.38
N GLY A 167 -1.77 -14.05 -19.16
CA GLY A 167 -1.09 -13.20 -18.19
C GLY A 167 -1.18 -13.74 -16.78
N ILE A 168 -0.42 -13.14 -15.87
CA ILE A 168 -0.37 -13.51 -14.46
C ILE A 168 -0.93 -12.36 -13.64
N PHE A 169 -1.90 -12.63 -12.77
CA PHE A 169 -2.43 -11.62 -11.87
C PHE A 169 -1.35 -11.17 -10.87
N VAL A 170 -1.00 -9.89 -10.91
CA VAL A 170 0.04 -9.29 -10.05
C VAL A 170 -0.48 -8.19 -9.13
N GLY A 171 -1.71 -7.71 -9.31
CA GLY A 171 -2.26 -6.78 -8.33
C GLY A 171 -3.55 -6.09 -8.72
N TYR A 172 -3.89 -5.09 -7.93
CA TYR A 172 -5.11 -4.30 -8.09
C TYR A 172 -4.73 -2.91 -8.56
N GLU A 173 -5.50 -2.38 -9.52
CA GLU A 173 -5.35 -0.99 -9.95
C GLU A 173 -5.99 -0.06 -8.91
N GLU A 174 -5.35 1.08 -8.60
CA GLU A 174 -5.85 1.99 -7.57
C GLU A 174 -6.90 2.95 -8.12
N VAL A 175 -6.71 3.40 -9.36
CA VAL A 175 -7.54 4.45 -9.98
C VAL A 175 -8.78 3.87 -10.65
N SER A 176 -8.66 2.69 -11.24
CA SER A 176 -9.74 2.05 -12.00
C SER A 176 -10.15 0.71 -11.39
N LYS A 177 -11.31 0.18 -11.78
CA LYS A 177 -11.77 -1.16 -11.38
C LYS A 177 -11.04 -2.29 -12.14
N ALA A 178 -9.81 -2.05 -12.56
CA ALA A 178 -8.98 -2.99 -13.30
C ALA A 178 -8.08 -3.82 -12.37
N TYR A 179 -7.51 -4.86 -12.95
CA TYR A 179 -6.45 -5.65 -12.33
C TYR A 179 -5.14 -5.36 -13.04
N ARG A 180 -4.05 -5.40 -12.29
CA ARG A 180 -2.70 -5.38 -12.84
C ARG A 180 -2.32 -6.82 -13.18
N VAL A 181 -1.90 -7.02 -14.41
CA VAL A 181 -1.59 -8.33 -14.99
C VAL A 181 -0.22 -8.23 -15.65
N TYR A 182 0.64 -9.19 -15.36
CA TYR A 182 1.92 -9.39 -16.03
C TYR A 182 1.68 -10.19 -17.31
N ASP A 183 1.99 -9.59 -18.46
CA ASP A 183 1.88 -10.23 -19.76
C ASP A 183 3.09 -11.14 -19.98
N ILE A 184 2.83 -12.44 -20.11
CA ILE A 184 3.89 -13.46 -20.24
C ILE A 184 4.61 -13.30 -21.58
N GLU A 185 3.90 -12.88 -22.63
CA GLU A 185 4.46 -12.74 -23.98
C GLU A 185 5.32 -11.48 -24.08
N ALA A 186 4.89 -10.39 -23.46
CA ALA A 186 5.61 -9.12 -23.48
C ALA A 186 6.71 -9.03 -22.41
N GLY A 187 6.70 -9.92 -21.41
CA GLY A 187 7.65 -9.91 -20.30
C GLY A 187 7.45 -8.74 -19.32
N GLN A 188 6.28 -8.10 -19.32
CA GLN A 188 5.96 -6.90 -18.52
C GLN A 188 4.51 -6.90 -18.02
#